data_AF-A0A1G6ZZT4-F1
#
_entry.id   AF-A0A1G6ZZT4-F1
#
_cell.length_a   1.000
_cell.length_b   1.000
_cell.length_c   1.000
_cell.angle_alpha   90.00
_cell.angle_beta   90.00
_cell.angle_gamma   90.00
#
_symmetry.space_group_name_H-M   'P 1'
#
loop_
_entity.id
_entity.type
_entity.pdbx_description
1 polymer ?
#
loop_
_entity_poly.entity_id
_entity_poly.type
_entity_poly.pdbx_seq_one_letter_code
_entity_poly.pdbx_strand_id
1 'polypeptide(L)' 'MDFDDLPIKKDSPLTAVEKEDLSTLSAHELEERISRLEAEITRTKGELDSKGSSKAAAEAFFKS' A
#
# COMPACT_ATOMS: atom_id res chain seq x y z
N MET A 1 -8.90 -35.19 -6.24
CA MET A 1 -8.34 -33.91 -6.72
C MET A 1 -8.02 -33.13 -5.46
N ASP A 2 -6.75 -33.09 -5.06
CA ASP A 2 -6.31 -32.36 -3.86
C ASP A 2 -6.35 -30.86 -4.15
N PHE A 3 -7.45 -30.22 -3.74
CA PHE A 3 -7.58 -28.76 -3.71
C PHE A 3 -7.02 -28.15 -2.41
N ASP A 4 -6.49 -28.97 -1.51
CA ASP A 4 -6.01 -28.57 -0.18
C ASP A 4 -4.58 -27.98 -0.19
N ASP A 5 -3.86 -28.04 -1.30
CA ASP A 5 -2.47 -27.54 -1.39
C ASP A 5 -2.36 -26.15 -2.07
N LEU A 6 -3.47 -25.39 -2.08
CA LEU A 6 -3.42 -24.00 -2.51
C LEU A 6 -2.68 -23.18 -1.44
N PRO A 7 -1.58 -22.47 -1.80
CA PRO A 7 -0.88 -21.64 -0.84
C PRO A 7 -1.84 -20.60 -0.28
N ILE A 8 -2.09 -20.66 1.02
CA ILE A 8 -2.87 -19.66 1.75
C ILE A 8 -2.19 -18.32 1.46
N LYS A 9 -2.85 -17.47 0.66
CA LYS A 9 -2.39 -16.10 0.45
C LYS A 9 -2.40 -15.44 1.82
N LYS A 10 -1.23 -15.29 2.43
CA LYS A 10 -1.09 -14.48 3.65
C LYS A 10 -1.66 -13.12 3.33
N ASP A 11 -2.62 -12.69 4.15
CA ASP A 11 -3.21 -11.36 4.04
C ASP A 11 -2.07 -10.32 3.97
N SER A 12 -2.22 -9.35 3.07
CA SER A 12 -1.23 -8.28 2.98
C SER A 12 -1.21 -7.47 4.28
N PRO A 13 -0.10 -6.83 4.66
CA PRO A 13 -0.06 -5.96 5.82
C PRO A 13 -1.16 -4.87 5.82
N LEU A 14 -1.55 -4.39 4.63
CA LEU A 14 -2.64 -3.42 4.48
C LEU A 14 -4.01 -4.03 4.81
N THR A 15 -4.23 -5.28 4.41
CA THR A 15 -5.45 -6.03 4.74
C THR A 15 -5.62 -6.21 6.25
N ALA A 16 -4.54 -6.36 7.01
CA ALA A 16 -4.61 -6.41 8.47
C ALA A 16 -5.04 -5.06 9.08
N VAL A 17 -4.54 -3.94 8.53
CA VAL A 17 -4.93 -2.58 8.94
C VAL A 17 -6.40 -2.29 8.64
N GLU A 18 -6.94 -2.79 7.53
CA GLU A 18 -8.35 -2.64 7.14
C GLU A 18 -9.32 -3.46 7.99
N LYS A 19 -8.86 -4.59 8.54
CA LYS A 19 -9.67 -5.49 9.39
C LYS A 19 -9.69 -5.08 10.86
N GLU A 20 -8.91 -4.09 11.27
CA GLU A 20 -8.82 -3.64 12.65
C GLU A 20 -10.14 -2.98 13.11
N ASP A 21 -10.61 -3.34 14.31
CA ASP A 21 -11.82 -2.75 14.89
C ASP A 21 -11.56 -1.36 15.47
N LEU A 22 -11.97 -0.34 14.71
CA LEU A 22 -11.80 1.07 15.05
C LEU A 22 -12.71 1.54 16.19
N SER A 23 -13.74 0.77 16.59
CA SER A 23 -14.66 1.16 17.67
C SER A 23 -13.98 1.22 19.05
N THR A 24 -12.84 0.55 19.17
CA THR A 24 -12.03 0.50 20.40
C THR A 24 -11.07 1.69 20.54
N LEU A 25 -10.88 2.47 19.47
CA LEU A 25 -9.97 3.61 19.44
C LEU A 25 -10.68 4.89 19.87
N SER A 26 -9.97 5.73 20.64
CA SER A 26 -10.39 7.08 20.96
C SER A 26 -10.29 8.02 19.75
N ALA A 27 -10.94 9.18 19.82
CA ALA A 27 -10.86 10.18 18.75
C ALA A 27 -9.41 10.60 18.45
N HIS A 28 -8.58 10.75 19.50
CA HIS A 28 -7.17 11.11 19.33
C HIS A 28 -6.37 10.01 18.63
N GLU A 29 -6.58 8.74 18.98
CA GLU A 29 -5.92 7.61 18.32
C GLU A 29 -6.36 7.48 16.85
N LEU A 30 -7.62 7.81 16.54
CA LEU A 30 -8.11 7.87 15.16
C LEU A 30 -7.44 9.00 14.37
N GLU A 31 -7.28 10.18 14.96
CA GLU A 31 -6.54 11.30 14.34
C GLU A 31 -5.08 10.93 14.05
N GLU A 32 -4.39 10.31 15.02
CA GLU A 32 -3.02 9.83 14.83
C GLU A 32 -2.93 8.74 13.75
N ARG A 33 -3.91 7.83 13.71
CA ARG A 33 -4.00 6.80 12.67
C ARG A 33 -4.15 7.44 11.29
N ILE A 34 -5.07 8.39 11.13
CA ILE A 34 -5.30 9.11 9.87
C ILE A 34 -4.02 9.79 9.41
N SER A 35 -3.37 10.56 10.29
CA SER A 35 -2.14 11.28 9.95
C SER A 35 -1.04 10.34 9.43
N ARG A 36 -0.88 9.16 10.05
CA ARG A 36 0.09 8.16 9.59
C ARG A 36 -0.29 7.57 8.23
N LEU A 37 -1.56 7.28 7.99
CA LEU A 37 -2.03 6.73 6.72
C LEU A 37 -1.87 7.74 5.57
N GLU A 38 -2.16 9.01 5.80
CA GLU A 38 -1.94 10.09 4.82
C GLU A 38 -0.47 10.28 4.46
N ALA A 39 0.43 10.18 5.45
CA ALA A 39 1.87 10.19 5.23
C ALA A 39 2.31 9.00 4.36
N GLU A 40 1.79 7.79 4.62
CA GLU A 40 2.11 6.61 3.82
C GLU A 40 1.53 6.68 2.40
N ILE A 41 0.35 7.27 2.22
CA ILE A 41 -0.22 7.57 0.89
C ILE A 41 0.74 8.49 0.12
N THR A 42 1.24 9.55 0.78
CA THR A 42 2.17 10.51 0.17
C THR A 42 3.47 9.83 -0.24
N ARG A 43 4.05 8.99 0.63
CA ARG A 43 5.24 8.19 0.34
C ARG A 43 5.02 7.22 -0.82
N THR A 44 3.88 6.51 -0.83
CA THR A 44 3.53 5.56 -1.89
C THR A 44 3.36 6.26 -3.24
N LYS A 45 2.72 7.44 -3.25
CA LYS A 45 2.61 8.28 -4.46
C LYS A 45 3.99 8.72 -4.95
N GLY A 46 4.88 9.17 -4.06
CA GLY A 46 6.25 9.55 -4.42
C GLY A 46 7.08 8.40 -5.02
N GLU A 47 6.94 7.18 -4.48
CA GLU A 47 7.55 5.97 -5.06
C GLU A 47 6.95 5.63 -6.43
N LEU A 48 5.62 5.73 -6.57
CA LEU A 48 4.94 5.51 -7.84
C LEU A 48 5.41 6.50 -8.91
N ASP A 49 5.48 7.79 -8.56
CA ASP A 49 5.94 8.84 -9.46
C ASP A 49 7.41 8.65 -9.85
N SER A 50 8.27 8.25 -8.90
CA SER A 50 9.67 7.95 -9.18
C SER A 50 9.84 6.78 -10.13
N LYS A 51 9.03 5.72 -9.98
CA LYS A 51 9.01 4.56 -10.87
C LYS A 51 8.35 4.86 -12.22
N GLY A 52 7.35 5.74 -12.27
CA GLY A 52 6.71 6.20 -13.50
C GLY A 52 7.63 7.12 -14.31
N SER A 53 8.31 8.05 -13.65
CA SER A 53 9.30 8.95 -14.24
C SER A 53 10.51 8.18 -14.78
N SER A 54 10.99 7.16 -14.06
CA SER A 54 12.08 6.31 -14.57
C SER A 54 11.65 5.49 -15.79
N LYS A 55 10.39 5.05 -15.86
CA LYS A 55 9.83 4.35 -17.02
C LYS A 55 9.68 5.26 -18.23
N ALA A 56 9.16 6.49 -18.05
CA ALA A 56 9.04 7.48 -19.12
C ALA A 56 10.41 7.96 -19.64
N ALA A 57 11.40 8.13 -18.76
CA ALA A 57 12.77 8.46 -19.15
C ALA A 57 13.46 7.32 -19.91
N ALA A 58 13.22 6.06 -19.50
CA ALA A 58 13.73 4.90 -20.21
C ALA A 58 13.08 4.73 -21.59
N GLU A 59 11.75 4.87 -21.71
CA GLU A 59 11.05 4.79 -22.99
C GLU A 59 11.49 5.89 -23.99
N ALA A 60 11.83 7.08 -23.51
CA ALA A 60 12.39 8.15 -24.34
C ALA A 60 13.82 7.83 -24.83
N PHE A 61 14.63 7.12 -24.04
CA PHE A 61 15.99 6.73 -24.40
C PHE A 61 16.04 5.55 -25.39
N PHE A 62 15.04 4.65 -25.35
CA PHE A 62 14.95 3.52 -26.30
C PHE A 62 14.30 3.87 -27.65
N LYS A 63 13.79 5.11 -27.82
CA LYS A 63 13.14 5.56 -29.07
C LYS A 63 13.99 6.50 -29.92
N SER A 64 15.26 6.72 -29.55
CA SER A 64 16.28 7.39 -30.38
C SER A 64 17.12 6.39 -31.15
#